data_AF-A0AAW7YA37-F1
#
_entry.id   AF-A0AAW7YA37-F1
#
_cell.length_a   1.000
_cell.length_b   1.000
_cell.length_c   1.000
_cell.angle_alpha   90.00
_cell.angle_beta   90.00
_cell.angle_gamma   90.00
#
_symmetry.space_group_name_H-M   'P 1'
#
loop_
_entity.id
_entity.type
_entity.pdbx_description
1 polymer ?
#
loop_
_entity_poly.entity_id
_entity_poly.type
_entity_poly.pdbx_seq_one_letter_code
_entity_poly.pdbx_strand_id
1 'polypeptide(L)'
;METYWLARDLNGVPLGRHQFIVILTGNSPRAFRLKHSKQTLVSRKIGTQFGLVLGAQNVKPTNGGKFNRLIVVPFEKADMASAVEHFGGAPSHLSKQFAYKKAEAKRVYPRKDASESDLVNAIIKAVDFYIVNESSQPIAYPPPWLGKNSNSWANSVLDAAPTSLPTDPRERVKAGDFFGADAAHDIRINQMYFRRICKPCIVENPAYR
;
A
#
# COMPACT_ATOMS: atom_id res chain seq x y z
N MET A 1 -10.20 -1.75 -15.50
CA MET A 1 -9.56 -1.78 -14.17
C MET A 1 -9.01 -0.41 -13.92
N GLU A 2 -9.08 0.09 -12.70
CA GLU A 2 -8.58 1.42 -12.35
C GLU A 2 -7.79 1.33 -11.06
N THR A 3 -6.69 2.08 -10.96
CA THR A 3 -5.84 2.11 -9.77
C THR A 3 -6.06 3.40 -9.00
N TYR A 4 -6.24 3.29 -7.68
CA TYR A 4 -6.37 4.41 -6.78
C TYR A 4 -5.35 4.28 -5.65
N TRP A 5 -4.80 5.43 -5.26
CA TRP A 5 -3.98 5.60 -4.09
C TRP A 5 -4.82 6.28 -3.02
N LEU A 6 -5.08 5.57 -1.93
CA LEU A 6 -5.95 6.03 -0.85
C LEU A 6 -5.13 6.37 0.39
N ALA A 7 -5.64 7.33 1.16
CA ALA A 7 -5.15 7.67 2.48
C ALA A 7 -6.31 7.71 3.48
N ARG A 8 -6.08 7.18 4.68
CA ARG A 8 -7.04 7.22 5.79
C ARG A 8 -6.36 7.59 7.10
N ASP A 9 -7.18 7.98 8.07
CA ASP A 9 -6.76 8.20 9.45
C ASP A 9 -6.46 6.86 10.16
N LEU A 10 -5.52 6.90 11.10
CA LEU A 10 -5.27 5.79 12.03
C LEU A 10 -6.12 5.99 13.29
N ASN A 11 -6.50 4.90 13.96
CA ASN A 11 -7.36 4.98 15.13
C ASN A 11 -6.73 5.83 16.24
N GLY A 12 -7.47 6.80 16.78
CA GLY A 12 -7.00 7.67 17.87
C GLY A 12 -5.91 8.65 17.46
N VAL A 13 -5.62 8.75 16.16
CA VAL A 13 -4.52 9.53 15.62
C VAL A 13 -5.03 10.34 14.43
N PRO A 14 -5.26 11.66 14.59
CA PRO A 14 -5.89 12.44 13.54
C PRO A 14 -5.00 12.53 12.29
N LEU A 15 -5.65 12.48 11.11
CA LEU A 15 -5.19 12.90 9.78
C LEU A 15 -4.18 11.99 9.04
N GLY A 16 -4.65 11.25 8.01
CA GLY A 16 -3.93 10.76 6.81
C GLY A 16 -2.67 9.91 6.97
N ARG A 17 -2.59 9.13 8.04
CA ARG A 17 -1.37 8.38 8.41
C ARG A 17 -1.20 7.01 7.80
N HIS A 18 -2.14 6.59 6.97
CA HIS A 18 -2.06 5.27 6.37
C HIS A 18 -2.48 5.31 4.92
N GLN A 19 -1.50 5.11 4.04
CA GLN A 19 -1.72 5.00 2.62
C GLN A 19 -1.72 3.55 2.16
N PHE A 20 -2.58 3.28 1.19
CA PHE A 20 -2.76 1.96 0.60
C PHE A 20 -3.24 2.10 -0.85
N ILE A 21 -3.19 1.00 -1.59
CA ILE A 21 -3.55 0.96 -3.01
C ILE A 21 -4.84 0.18 -3.17
N VAL A 22 -5.77 0.71 -3.97
CA VAL A 22 -6.97 0.00 -4.42
C VAL A 22 -6.91 -0.21 -5.92
N ILE A 23 -7.19 -1.43 -6.38
CA ILE A 23 -7.35 -1.75 -7.80
C ILE A 23 -8.78 -2.20 -8.03
N LEU A 24 -9.56 -1.38 -8.74
CA LEU A 24 -10.93 -1.73 -9.14
C LEU A 24 -10.90 -2.77 -10.26
N THR A 25 -11.63 -3.86 -10.09
CA THR A 25 -11.68 -4.99 -11.03
C THR A 25 -12.98 -5.05 -11.82
N GLY A 26 -13.94 -4.16 -11.55
CA GLY A 26 -15.23 -4.07 -12.23
C GLY A 26 -16.36 -4.73 -11.45
N ASN A 27 -17.31 -5.36 -12.14
CA ASN A 27 -18.56 -5.84 -11.54
C ASN A 27 -18.53 -7.29 -11.07
N SER A 28 -17.39 -7.98 -11.22
CA SER A 28 -17.23 -9.38 -10.80
C SER A 28 -15.90 -9.61 -10.05
N PRO A 29 -15.85 -10.65 -9.19
CA PRO A 29 -14.60 -11.06 -8.58
C PRO A 29 -13.57 -11.49 -9.63
N ARG A 30 -12.31 -11.11 -9.43
CA ARG A 30 -11.16 -11.50 -10.23
C ARG A 30 -10.04 -12.00 -9.33
N ALA A 31 -9.43 -13.11 -9.71
CA ALA A 31 -8.29 -13.70 -9.02
C ALA A 31 -6.97 -13.28 -9.68
N PHE A 32 -5.96 -13.04 -8.86
CA PHE A 32 -4.60 -12.69 -9.24
C PHE A 32 -3.65 -13.63 -8.51
N ARG A 33 -3.01 -14.53 -9.26
CA ARG A 33 -2.05 -15.47 -8.71
C ARG A 33 -0.67 -14.82 -8.64
N LEU A 34 -0.14 -14.68 -7.44
CA LEU A 34 1.22 -14.20 -7.21
C LEU A 34 2.21 -15.35 -7.48
N LYS A 35 3.19 -15.11 -8.35
CA LYS A 35 4.08 -16.13 -8.88
C LYS A 35 5.11 -16.59 -7.83
N HIS A 36 5.62 -15.67 -7.03
CA HIS A 36 6.78 -15.89 -6.19
C HIS A 36 6.39 -16.23 -4.74
N SER A 37 5.48 -15.47 -4.15
CA SER A 37 4.91 -15.69 -2.81
C SER A 37 3.91 -16.84 -2.75
N LYS A 38 3.47 -17.35 -3.92
CA LYS A 38 2.47 -18.42 -4.09
C LYS A 38 1.09 -18.09 -3.50
N GLN A 39 0.82 -16.82 -3.20
CA GLN A 39 -0.49 -16.38 -2.72
C GLN A 39 -1.46 -16.14 -3.90
N THR A 40 -2.76 -16.23 -3.64
CA THR A 40 -3.80 -15.83 -4.59
C THR A 40 -4.60 -14.69 -3.98
N LEU A 41 -4.62 -13.54 -4.64
CA LEU A 41 -5.44 -12.41 -4.26
C LEU A 41 -6.74 -12.46 -5.05
N VAL A 42 -7.88 -12.49 -4.37
CA VAL A 42 -9.20 -12.45 -5.00
C VAL A 42 -9.87 -11.14 -4.63
N SER A 43 -10.25 -10.34 -5.62
CA SER A 43 -10.94 -9.08 -5.39
C SER A 43 -12.23 -9.27 -4.62
N ARG A 44 -12.52 -8.35 -3.70
CA ARG A 44 -13.71 -8.36 -2.86
C ARG A 44 -14.62 -7.20 -3.23
N LYS A 45 -15.89 -7.31 -2.88
CA LYS A 45 -16.87 -6.23 -3.09
C LYS A 45 -16.47 -5.02 -2.24
N ILE A 46 -16.22 -3.88 -2.88
CA ILE A 46 -15.92 -2.58 -2.30
C ILE A 46 -16.97 -1.57 -2.79
N GLY A 47 -17.95 -1.30 -1.93
CA GLY A 47 -19.12 -0.49 -2.30
C GLY A 47 -19.92 -1.13 -3.43
N THR A 48 -20.05 -0.44 -4.56
CA THR A 48 -20.85 -0.87 -5.72
C THR A 48 -20.11 -1.80 -6.69
N GLN A 49 -18.81 -2.01 -6.51
CA GLN A 49 -17.95 -2.74 -7.45
C GLN A 49 -16.99 -3.70 -6.72
N PHE A 50 -16.15 -4.43 -7.45
CA PHE A 50 -15.10 -5.30 -6.89
C PHE A 50 -13.73 -4.64 -7.02
N GLY A 51 -12.84 -4.95 -6.09
CA GLY A 51 -11.44 -4.55 -6.18
C GLY A 51 -10.53 -5.25 -5.19
N LEU A 52 -9.22 -5.05 -5.38
CA LEU A 52 -8.18 -5.42 -4.44
C LEU A 52 -7.89 -4.24 -3.51
N VAL A 53 -7.72 -4.51 -2.23
CA VAL A 53 -7.26 -3.52 -1.24
C VAL A 53 -5.91 -3.99 -0.71
N LEU A 54 -4.85 -3.24 -1.00
CA LEU A 54 -3.47 -3.63 -0.80
C LEU A 54 -2.76 -2.59 0.07
N GLY A 55 -2.39 -2.96 1.29
CA GLY A 55 -1.66 -2.11 2.22
C GLY A 55 -0.60 -2.91 2.98
N ALA A 56 0.38 -2.22 3.56
CA ALA A 56 1.35 -2.80 4.48
C ALA A 56 1.11 -2.29 5.91
N GLN A 57 1.25 -3.17 6.88
CA GLN A 57 0.82 -2.96 8.26
C GLN A 57 1.96 -3.19 9.24
N ASN A 58 1.84 -2.57 10.41
CA ASN A 58 2.70 -2.82 11.55
C ASN A 58 2.31 -4.16 12.21
N VAL A 59 3.09 -5.21 11.97
CA VAL A 59 2.81 -6.57 12.48
C VAL A 59 3.83 -6.96 13.53
N LYS A 60 3.34 -7.34 14.72
CA LYS A 60 4.19 -7.85 15.81
C LYS A 60 4.93 -9.13 15.37
N PRO A 61 6.19 -9.31 15.78
CA PRO A 61 6.93 -10.51 15.45
C PRO A 61 6.35 -11.74 16.18
N THR A 62 6.20 -12.85 15.47
CA THR A 62 5.64 -14.09 16.03
C THR A 62 6.66 -14.94 16.80
N ASN A 63 7.97 -14.78 16.55
CA ASN A 63 9.04 -15.62 17.11
C ASN A 63 10.19 -14.80 17.72
N GLY A 64 9.92 -13.95 18.72
CA GLY A 64 10.98 -13.21 19.44
C GLY A 64 11.78 -12.22 18.58
N GLY A 65 11.21 -11.77 17.46
CA GLY A 65 11.83 -10.75 16.61
C GLY A 65 12.06 -9.45 17.39
N LYS A 66 13.18 -8.78 17.11
CA LYS A 66 13.59 -7.56 17.84
C LYS A 66 12.70 -6.35 17.57
N PHE A 67 11.91 -6.37 16.51
CA PHE A 67 11.09 -5.26 16.06
C PHE A 67 9.81 -5.76 15.37
N ASN A 68 8.79 -4.91 15.35
CA ASN A 68 7.62 -5.13 14.49
C ASN A 68 7.99 -4.94 13.03
N ARG A 69 7.28 -5.62 12.14
CA ARG A 69 7.58 -5.67 10.71
C ARG A 69 6.54 -4.94 9.88
N LEU A 70 6.98 -4.35 8.77
CA LEU A 70 6.10 -3.75 7.76
C LEU A 70 5.66 -4.82 6.76
N ILE A 71 4.53 -5.50 7.02
CA ILE A 71 4.09 -6.66 6.25
C ILE A 71 2.87 -6.31 5.40
N VAL A 72 2.81 -6.80 4.17
CA VAL A 72 1.60 -6.66 3.33
C VAL A 72 0.46 -7.48 3.93
N VAL A 73 -0.65 -6.81 4.22
CA VAL A 73 -1.90 -7.43 4.69
C VAL A 73 -3.02 -7.01 3.73
N PRO A 74 -3.30 -7.81 2.68
CA PRO A 74 -4.38 -7.52 1.77
C PRO A 74 -5.72 -7.52 2.51
N PHE A 75 -6.59 -6.56 2.19
CA PHE A 75 -7.90 -6.42 2.82
C PHE A 75 -7.84 -6.28 4.35
N GLU A 76 -6.82 -5.58 4.86
CA GLU A 76 -6.82 -5.16 6.27
C GLU A 76 -8.15 -4.46 6.59
N LYS A 77 -8.69 -4.72 7.78
CA LYS A 77 -10.06 -4.40 8.16
C LYS A 77 -10.38 -2.91 8.00
N ALA A 78 -9.48 -2.02 8.44
CA ALA A 78 -9.68 -0.58 8.33
C ALA A 78 -9.42 -0.06 6.91
N ASP A 79 -8.44 -0.60 6.18
CA ASP A 79 -8.22 -0.27 4.75
C ASP A 79 -9.45 -0.64 3.91
N MET A 80 -9.98 -1.86 4.13
CA MET A 80 -11.16 -2.37 3.44
C MET A 80 -12.40 -1.55 3.77
N ALA A 81 -12.63 -1.24 5.05
CA ALA A 81 -13.74 -0.39 5.47
C ALA A 81 -13.69 0.99 4.82
N SER A 82 -12.49 1.59 4.77
CA SER A 82 -12.26 2.90 4.16
C SER A 82 -12.47 2.88 2.65
N ALA A 83 -12.01 1.82 1.98
CA ALA A 83 -12.26 1.62 0.55
C ALA A 83 -13.77 1.44 0.25
N VAL A 84 -14.47 0.62 1.03
CA VAL A 84 -15.92 0.41 0.89
C VAL A 84 -16.66 1.74 1.00
N GLU A 85 -16.37 2.54 2.01
CA GLU A 85 -17.00 3.85 2.22
C GLU A 85 -16.67 4.84 1.09
N HIS A 86 -15.42 4.86 0.63
CA HIS A 86 -15.00 5.75 -0.47
C HIS A 86 -15.74 5.41 -1.78
N PHE A 87 -15.84 4.13 -2.13
CA PHE A 87 -16.43 3.65 -3.39
C PHE A 87 -17.95 3.38 -3.29
N GLY A 88 -18.67 4.14 -2.46
CA GLY A 88 -20.14 4.17 -2.44
C GLY A 88 -20.82 3.09 -1.61
N GLY A 89 -20.09 2.38 -0.76
CA GLY A 89 -20.64 1.49 0.25
C GLY A 89 -21.11 2.24 1.50
N ALA A 90 -21.89 1.55 2.33
CA ALA A 90 -22.32 2.10 3.62
C ALA A 90 -21.09 2.34 4.54
N PRO A 91 -21.08 3.42 5.35
CA PRO A 91 -20.04 3.64 6.35
C PRO A 91 -19.90 2.43 7.26
N SER A 92 -18.68 1.98 7.49
CA SER A 92 -18.44 0.83 8.36
C SER A 92 -18.75 1.17 9.82
N HIS A 93 -19.10 0.17 10.63
CA HIS A 93 -19.16 0.36 12.09
C HIS A 93 -17.82 0.86 12.68
N LEU A 94 -16.71 0.56 12.02
CA LEU A 94 -15.37 0.99 12.45
C LEU A 94 -15.15 2.48 12.22
N SER A 95 -15.67 3.06 11.13
CA SER A 95 -15.57 4.51 10.90
C SER A 95 -16.36 5.30 11.92
N LYS A 96 -17.50 4.76 12.38
CA LYS A 96 -18.24 5.30 13.53
C LYS A 96 -17.50 5.12 14.86
N GLN A 97 -16.97 3.94 15.13
CA GLN A 97 -16.32 3.60 16.40
C GLN A 97 -15.01 4.38 16.62
N PHE A 98 -14.25 4.61 15.56
CA PHE A 98 -12.92 5.21 15.62
C PHE A 98 -12.86 6.63 15.06
N ALA A 99 -14.02 7.23 14.79
CA ALA A 99 -14.17 8.57 14.22
C ALA A 99 -13.28 8.80 12.98
N TYR A 100 -13.14 7.77 12.12
CA TYR A 100 -12.35 7.90 10.91
C TYR A 100 -12.98 8.96 10.00
N LYS A 101 -12.18 9.91 9.53
CA LYS A 101 -12.57 10.75 8.41
C LYS A 101 -12.71 9.88 7.15
N LYS A 102 -13.60 10.30 6.25
CA LYS A 102 -13.74 9.66 4.94
C LYS A 102 -12.38 9.63 4.26
N ALA A 103 -11.98 8.45 3.78
CA ALA A 103 -10.70 8.29 3.10
C ALA A 103 -10.64 9.17 1.84
N GLU A 104 -9.48 9.76 1.63
CA GLU A 104 -9.16 10.43 0.39
C GLU A 104 -8.63 9.42 -0.62
N ALA A 105 -8.91 9.66 -1.89
CA ALA A 105 -8.37 8.87 -2.98
C ALA A 105 -7.90 9.76 -4.11
N LYS A 106 -6.76 9.39 -4.69
CA LYS A 106 -6.26 9.94 -5.94
C LYS A 106 -6.23 8.81 -6.96
N ARG A 107 -6.81 9.05 -8.14
CA ARG A 107 -6.67 8.10 -9.25
C ARG A 107 -5.22 8.12 -9.74
N VAL A 108 -4.64 6.94 -9.90
CA VAL A 108 -3.31 6.74 -10.46
C VAL A 108 -3.47 6.29 -11.90
N TYR A 109 -2.92 7.06 -12.83
CA TYR A 109 -2.95 6.73 -14.25
C TYR A 109 -1.63 6.06 -14.66
N PRO A 110 -1.66 5.19 -15.70
CA PRO A 110 -0.44 4.69 -16.30
C PRO A 110 0.32 5.81 -17.01
N ARG A 111 1.64 5.63 -17.19
CA ARG A 111 2.46 6.45 -18.09
C ARG A 111 1.91 6.36 -19.52
N LYS A 112 2.17 7.38 -20.36
CA LYS A 112 1.62 7.49 -21.73
C LYS A 112 1.84 6.25 -22.62
N ASP A 113 2.91 5.51 -22.41
CA ASP A 113 3.31 4.31 -23.15
C ASP A 113 2.91 2.98 -22.47
N ALA A 114 2.09 3.04 -21.41
CA ALA A 114 1.62 1.89 -20.66
C ALA A 114 0.09 1.88 -20.58
N SER A 115 -0.50 0.68 -20.57
CA SER A 115 -1.93 0.50 -20.34
C SER A 115 -2.28 0.42 -18.85
N GLU A 116 -3.57 0.57 -18.51
CA GLU A 116 -4.08 0.26 -17.15
C GLU A 116 -3.75 -1.18 -16.73
N SER A 117 -3.73 -2.12 -17.69
CA SER A 117 -3.35 -3.52 -17.43
C SER A 117 -1.87 -3.64 -17.07
N ASP A 118 -0.99 -2.91 -17.75
CA ASP A 118 0.44 -2.91 -17.45
C ASP A 118 0.73 -2.33 -16.07
N LEU A 119 0.05 -1.24 -15.71
CA LEU A 119 0.10 -0.65 -14.38
C LEU A 119 -0.33 -1.66 -13.30
N VAL A 120 -1.51 -2.26 -13.45
CA VAL A 120 -2.04 -3.25 -12.50
C VAL A 120 -1.09 -4.43 -12.36
N ASN A 121 -0.62 -5.00 -13.48
CA ASN A 121 0.30 -6.14 -13.46
C ASN A 121 1.63 -5.79 -12.79
N ALA A 122 2.17 -4.59 -13.02
CA ALA A 122 3.39 -4.12 -12.38
C ALA A 122 3.21 -3.96 -10.86
N ILE A 123 2.09 -3.40 -10.40
CA ILE A 123 1.77 -3.30 -8.96
C ILE A 123 1.68 -4.70 -8.33
N ILE A 124 0.92 -5.61 -8.94
CA ILE A 124 0.77 -6.98 -8.41
C ILE A 124 2.12 -7.71 -8.35
N LYS A 125 2.96 -7.54 -9.37
CA LYS A 125 4.32 -8.08 -9.39
C LYS A 125 5.21 -7.44 -8.32
N ALA A 126 5.12 -6.13 -8.10
CA ALA A 126 5.86 -5.42 -7.07
C ALA A 126 5.49 -5.90 -5.66
N VAL A 127 4.19 -6.11 -5.41
CA VAL A 127 3.70 -6.69 -4.15
C VAL A 127 4.21 -8.12 -3.96
N ASP A 128 4.20 -8.94 -5.02
CA ASP A 128 4.71 -10.31 -4.98
C ASP A 128 6.19 -10.38 -4.60
N PHE A 129 7.02 -9.53 -5.24
CA PHE A 129 8.42 -9.42 -4.88
C PHE A 129 8.61 -8.90 -3.45
N TYR A 130 7.83 -7.91 -3.03
CA TYR A 130 7.92 -7.36 -1.69
C TYR A 130 7.67 -8.43 -0.63
N ILE A 131 6.63 -9.23 -0.79
CA ILE A 131 6.29 -10.31 0.17
C ILE A 131 7.48 -11.26 0.35
N VAL A 132 8.10 -11.69 -0.75
CA VAL A 132 9.26 -12.61 -0.69
C VAL A 132 10.48 -11.92 -0.10
N ASN A 133 10.81 -10.72 -0.54
CA ASN A 133 11.98 -9.99 -0.08
C ASN A 133 11.86 -9.56 1.39
N GLU A 134 10.70 -9.08 1.84
CA GLU A 134 10.45 -8.74 3.25
C GLU A 134 10.49 -9.99 4.14
N SER A 135 10.01 -11.15 3.65
CA SER A 135 10.12 -12.39 4.42
C SER A 135 11.56 -12.86 4.65
N SER A 136 12.47 -12.56 3.73
CA SER A 136 13.89 -12.93 3.83
C SER A 136 14.74 -11.84 4.50
N GLN A 137 14.37 -10.58 4.29
CA GLN A 137 15.02 -9.41 4.88
C GLN A 137 13.96 -8.46 5.45
N PRO A 138 13.52 -8.69 6.70
CA PRO A 138 12.46 -7.91 7.32
C PRO A 138 12.75 -6.41 7.39
N ILE A 139 11.74 -5.61 7.07
CA ILE A 139 11.79 -4.16 7.25
C ILE A 139 11.16 -3.84 8.61
N ALA A 140 11.92 -3.20 9.49
CA ALA A 140 11.36 -2.76 10.76
C ALA A 140 10.28 -1.70 10.52
N TYR A 141 9.18 -1.84 11.24
CA TYR A 141 8.17 -0.81 11.41
C TYR A 141 8.56 0.00 12.66
N PRO A 142 9.15 1.19 12.50
CA PRO A 142 9.56 2.05 13.61
C PRO A 142 8.36 2.55 14.43
N PRO A 143 8.59 3.11 15.62
CA PRO A 143 7.57 3.90 16.32
C PRO A 143 6.99 4.98 15.38
N PRO A 144 5.75 5.45 15.63
CA PRO A 144 5.14 6.51 14.82
C PRO A 144 6.10 7.67 14.57
N TRP A 145 6.07 8.26 13.36
CA TRP A 145 6.83 9.45 12.95
C TRP A 145 8.31 9.28 12.58
N LEU A 146 8.88 8.09 12.73
CA LEU A 146 10.26 7.80 12.32
C LEU A 146 10.23 6.74 11.23
N GLY A 147 11.21 6.74 10.31
CA GLY A 147 11.48 5.64 9.35
C GLY A 147 10.34 5.17 8.43
N LYS A 148 10.47 3.93 7.92
CA LYS A 148 9.61 3.38 6.85
C LYS A 148 8.29 2.82 7.38
N ASN A 149 7.17 3.31 6.84
CA ASN A 149 5.82 2.89 7.24
C ASN A 149 4.94 2.50 6.03
N SER A 150 3.62 2.40 6.23
CA SER A 150 2.66 2.07 5.17
C SER A 150 2.67 3.07 4.01
N ASN A 151 2.94 4.36 4.27
CA ASN A 151 3.07 5.39 3.25
C ASN A 151 4.33 5.19 2.43
N SER A 152 5.46 4.91 3.10
CA SER A 152 6.70 4.56 2.40
C SER A 152 6.50 3.34 1.49
N TRP A 153 5.73 2.35 1.95
CA TRP A 153 5.41 1.16 1.17
C TRP A 153 4.55 1.50 -0.07
N ALA A 154 3.42 2.17 0.11
CA ALA A 154 2.50 2.49 -0.99
C ALA A 154 3.21 3.31 -2.08
N ASN A 155 3.98 4.32 -1.68
CA ASN A 155 4.75 5.13 -2.62
C ASN A 155 5.82 4.30 -3.35
N SER A 156 6.54 3.42 -2.65
CA SER A 156 7.60 2.61 -3.27
C SER A 156 7.07 1.59 -4.27
N VAL A 157 5.85 1.06 -4.05
CA VAL A 157 5.13 0.23 -5.02
C VAL A 157 4.79 1.04 -6.28
N LEU A 158 4.27 2.26 -6.11
CA LEU A 158 3.93 3.14 -7.24
C LEU A 158 5.16 3.60 -8.04
N ASP A 159 6.32 3.76 -7.38
CA ASP A 159 7.60 4.07 -8.02
C ASP A 159 8.23 2.86 -8.76
N ALA A 160 7.77 1.64 -8.44
CA ALA A 160 8.15 0.41 -9.15
C ALA A 160 7.24 0.10 -10.34
N ALA A 161 6.14 0.83 -10.50
CA ALA A 161 5.13 0.63 -11.53
C ALA A 161 5.18 1.76 -12.59
N PRO A 162 4.67 1.54 -13.83
CA PRO A 162 4.68 2.54 -14.89
C PRO A 162 3.56 3.57 -14.68
N THR A 163 3.63 4.34 -13.61
CA THR A 163 2.65 5.39 -13.28
C THR A 163 2.98 6.70 -14.00
N SER A 164 1.97 7.57 -14.15
CA SER A 164 2.15 8.95 -14.59
C SER A 164 2.54 9.91 -13.47
N LEU A 165 2.80 9.40 -12.26
CA LEU A 165 3.18 10.23 -11.12
C LEU A 165 4.53 10.92 -11.39
N PRO A 166 4.74 12.14 -10.87
CA PRO A 166 6.00 12.85 -11.03
C PRO A 166 7.17 12.04 -10.50
N THR A 167 8.30 12.05 -11.21
CA THR A 167 9.55 11.42 -10.76
C THR A 167 10.45 12.37 -9.98
N ASP A 168 10.24 13.68 -10.10
CA ASP A 168 10.88 14.68 -9.26
C ASP A 168 10.45 14.49 -7.79
N PRO A 169 11.38 14.42 -6.82
CA PRO A 169 11.04 14.16 -5.42
C PRO A 169 10.08 15.18 -4.80
N ARG A 170 10.18 16.47 -5.14
CA ARG A 170 9.32 17.53 -4.55
C ARG A 170 7.91 17.44 -5.11
N GLU A 171 7.78 17.25 -6.41
CA GLU A 171 6.47 17.05 -7.04
C GLU A 171 5.84 15.71 -6.65
N ARG A 172 6.67 14.68 -6.41
CA ARG A 172 6.22 13.38 -5.89
C ARG A 172 5.65 13.50 -4.48
N VAL A 173 6.28 14.29 -3.63
CA VAL A 173 5.79 14.66 -2.28
C VAL A 173 4.41 15.31 -2.39
N LYS A 174 4.28 16.38 -3.18
CA LYS A 174 3.00 17.07 -3.40
C LYS A 174 1.91 16.15 -3.96
N ALA A 175 2.27 15.27 -4.91
CA ALA A 175 1.35 14.28 -5.43
C ALA A 175 0.86 13.31 -4.33
N GLY A 176 1.66 13.08 -3.30
CA GLY A 176 1.34 12.30 -2.12
C GLY A 176 0.79 13.03 -0.91
N ASP A 177 0.64 14.35 -1.00
CA ASP A 177 -0.02 15.13 0.04
C ASP A 177 -1.52 14.90 -0.03
N PHE A 178 -2.02 14.06 0.87
CA PHE A 178 -3.45 14.00 1.18
C PHE A 178 -3.75 15.06 2.25
N PHE A 179 -5.00 15.52 2.35
CA PHE A 179 -5.40 16.50 3.37
C PHE A 179 -5.09 16.04 4.80
N GLY A 180 -4.86 14.73 5.01
CA GLY A 180 -4.31 14.22 6.25
C GLY A 180 -2.78 14.09 6.27
N ALA A 181 -2.15 14.61 7.32
CA ALA A 181 -0.69 14.72 7.46
C ALA A 181 -0.01 13.43 7.95
N ASP A 182 0.88 12.88 7.13
CA ASP A 182 1.95 11.99 7.60
C ASP A 182 3.28 12.44 7.02
N ALA A 183 4.26 12.64 7.89
CA ALA A 183 5.58 13.14 7.57
C ALA A 183 6.44 12.15 6.76
N ALA A 184 6.07 10.87 6.67
CA ALA A 184 6.90 9.82 6.04
C ALA A 184 6.53 9.44 4.59
N HIS A 185 5.76 10.28 3.88
CA HIS A 185 5.42 10.07 2.47
C HIS A 185 6.57 10.39 1.50
N ASP A 186 7.69 10.95 1.97
CA ASP A 186 8.94 11.20 1.25
C ASP A 186 9.93 10.02 1.38
N ILE A 187 9.86 9.25 2.46
CA ILE A 187 10.71 8.07 2.68
C ILE A 187 10.34 6.96 1.70
N ARG A 188 11.36 6.39 1.02
CA ARG A 188 11.21 5.24 0.12
C ARG A 188 11.85 3.99 0.67
N ILE A 189 11.16 2.87 0.52
CA ILE A 189 11.74 1.54 0.67
C ILE A 189 12.61 1.29 -0.57
N ASN A 190 13.75 0.61 -0.38
CA ASN A 190 14.69 0.36 -1.47
C ASN A 190 13.98 -0.41 -2.60
N GLN A 191 14.10 0.08 -3.84
CA GLN A 191 13.43 -0.46 -5.02
C GLN A 191 13.72 -1.94 -5.30
N MET A 192 14.83 -2.49 -4.77
CA MET A 192 15.11 -3.92 -4.91
C MET A 192 14.08 -4.81 -4.23
N TYR A 193 13.36 -4.33 -3.20
CA TYR A 193 12.26 -5.07 -2.60
C TYR A 193 11.09 -5.29 -3.58
N PHE A 194 10.93 -4.44 -4.59
CA PHE A 194 9.76 -4.42 -5.47
C PHE A 194 10.05 -4.84 -6.92
N ARG A 195 11.32 -4.88 -7.35
CA ARG A 195 11.64 -5.09 -8.78
C ARG A 195 12.14 -6.49 -9.11
N ARG A 196 12.69 -7.22 -8.13
CA ARG A 196 13.23 -8.59 -8.31
C ARG A 196 13.34 -9.30 -6.97
N ILE A 197 13.42 -10.64 -6.97
CA ILE A 197 13.87 -11.38 -5.78
C ILE A 197 15.36 -11.11 -5.60
N CYS A 198 15.79 -10.63 -4.44
CA CYS A 198 17.22 -10.49 -4.14
C CYS A 198 17.79 -11.71 -3.40
N LYS A 199 19.00 -12.15 -3.81
CA LYS A 199 19.75 -13.27 -3.25
C LYS A 199 21.23 -12.91 -3.11
N PRO A 200 21.74 -12.55 -1.92
CA PRO A 200 21.02 -12.04 -0.74
C PRO A 200 20.59 -10.58 -0.93
N CYS A 201 19.48 -10.17 -0.31
CA CYS A 201 19.19 -8.75 -0.14
C CYS A 201 20.14 -8.25 0.98
N ILE A 202 21.22 -7.55 0.63
CA ILE A 202 22.04 -6.82 1.61
C ILE A 202 21.62 -5.35 1.51
N VAL A 203 20.45 -5.04 2.09
CA VAL A 203 20.06 -3.65 2.36
C VAL A 203 20.32 -3.41 3.83
N GLU A 204 21.17 -2.45 4.21
CA GLU A 204 21.28 -2.09 5.63
C GLU A 204 19.89 -1.82 6.20
N ASN A 205 19.54 -2.49 7.31
CA ASN A 205 18.21 -2.34 7.90
C ASN A 205 18.02 -0.87 8.27
N PRO A 206 17.11 -0.15 7.60
CA PRO A 206 16.97 1.30 7.67
C PRO A 206 16.37 1.78 9.00
N ALA A 207 16.04 0.87 9.92
CA ALA A 207 15.51 1.21 11.24
C ALA A 207 16.50 2.04 12.11
N TYR A 208 17.77 2.10 11.71
CA TYR A 208 18.86 2.66 12.51
C TYR A 208 19.71 3.71 11.75
N ARG A 209 19.10 4.48 10.83
CA ARG A 209 19.70 5.74 10.36
C ARG A 209 18.82 6.91 10.77
#